data_AF-A0A251WDD5-F1
#
_entry.id   AF-A0A251WDD5-F1
#
_cell.length_a   1.000
_cell.length_b   1.000
_cell.length_c   1.000
_cell.angle_alpha   90.00
_cell.angle_beta   90.00
_cell.angle_gamma   90.00
#
_symmetry.space_group_name_H-M   'P 1'
#
loop_
_entity.id
_entity.type
_entity.pdbx_description
1 polymer ?
#
loop_
_entity_poly.entity_id
_entity_poly.type
_entity_poly.pdbx_seq_one_letter_code
_entity_poly.pdbx_strand_id
1 'polypeptide(L)'
;MNEIAQTSRKREDFSFRYSPYTDTPDGVLTAFLKKGDGVRQGKELMLESARAFWMVAAHQAEGLLSQEELHQLGLSCCRALERQADYIRECLQLPIPSAESSTIEYT
;
A
#
# COMPACT_ATOMS: atom_id res chain seq x y z
N MET A 1 9.14 -43.35 -10.48
CA MET A 1 8.19 -42.27 -10.81
C MET A 1 8.12 -41.38 -9.59
N ASN A 2 8.65 -40.15 -9.67
CA ASN A 2 8.53 -39.19 -8.58
C ASN A 2 7.21 -38.44 -8.77
N GLU A 3 6.28 -38.64 -7.84
CA GLU A 3 5.07 -37.82 -7.75
C GLU A 3 5.48 -36.42 -7.29
N ILE A 4 5.50 -35.47 -8.23
CA ILE A 4 5.55 -34.05 -7.88
C ILE A 4 4.17 -33.73 -7.33
N ALA A 5 4.07 -33.60 -6.00
CA ALA A 5 2.86 -33.13 -5.34
C ALA A 5 2.47 -31.77 -5.95
N GLN A 6 1.44 -31.77 -6.80
CA GLN A 6 0.79 -30.54 -7.26
C GLN A 6 0.16 -29.89 -6.04
N THR A 7 0.85 -28.94 -5.44
CA THR A 7 0.24 -28.03 -4.48
C THR A 7 -0.82 -27.23 -5.23
N SER A 8 -2.09 -27.58 -5.05
CA SER A 8 -3.20 -26.86 -5.66
C SER A 8 -3.25 -25.47 -5.06
N ARG A 9 -2.59 -24.49 -5.70
CA ARG A 9 -2.71 -23.08 -5.32
C ARG A 9 -4.17 -22.67 -5.47
N LYS A 10 -4.86 -22.48 -4.35
CA LYS A 10 -6.21 -21.93 -4.33
C LYS A 10 -6.12 -20.42 -4.60
N ARG A 11 -6.95 -19.92 -5.52
CA ARG A 11 -7.12 -18.49 -5.73
C ARG A 11 -8.16 -17.98 -4.73
N GLU A 12 -7.88 -16.85 -4.11
CA GLU A 12 -8.86 -16.11 -3.33
C GLU A 12 -9.29 -14.90 -4.16
N ASP A 13 -10.57 -14.84 -4.51
CA ASP A 13 -11.15 -13.72 -5.24
C ASP A 13 -11.58 -12.63 -4.26
N PHE A 14 -11.13 -11.40 -4.51
CA PHE A 14 -11.53 -10.22 -3.74
C PHE A 14 -12.17 -9.19 -4.67
N SER A 15 -13.43 -8.82 -4.40
CA SER A 15 -14.18 -7.84 -5.18
C SER A 15 -14.64 -6.70 -4.29
N PHE A 16 -14.33 -5.47 -4.71
CA PHE A 16 -14.75 -4.24 -4.04
C PHE A 16 -15.26 -3.25 -5.07
N ARG A 17 -16.51 -2.79 -4.91
CA ARG A 17 -17.12 -1.78 -5.80
C ARG A 17 -17.19 -0.45 -5.08
N TYR A 18 -16.54 0.55 -5.66
CA TYR A 18 -16.59 1.94 -5.21
C TYR A 18 -16.98 2.86 -6.37
N SER A 19 -17.87 3.82 -6.13
CA SER A 19 -18.44 4.68 -7.18
C SER A 19 -18.76 6.08 -6.64
N PRO A 20 -17.73 6.89 -6.33
CA PRO A 20 -17.90 8.27 -5.87
C PRO A 20 -18.42 9.18 -6.99
N TYR A 21 -19.07 10.28 -6.61
CA TYR A 21 -19.46 11.33 -7.55
C TYR A 21 -18.22 12.01 -8.15
N THR A 22 -18.26 12.39 -9.43
CA THR A 22 -17.09 12.86 -10.19
C THR A 22 -16.53 14.20 -9.71
N ASP A 23 -17.36 15.00 -9.06
CA ASP A 23 -17.03 16.32 -8.49
C ASP A 23 -16.50 16.24 -7.06
N THR A 24 -16.39 15.04 -6.48
CA THR A 24 -15.79 14.83 -5.16
C THR A 24 -14.29 14.54 -5.27
N PRO A 25 -13.50 14.77 -4.20
CA PRO A 25 -12.10 14.37 -4.15
C PRO A 25 -11.87 12.90 -4.54
N ASP A 26 -12.77 12.02 -4.08
CA ASP A 26 -12.72 10.59 -4.39
C ASP A 26 -13.06 10.30 -5.86
N GLY A 27 -13.93 11.11 -6.47
CA GLY A 27 -14.19 11.10 -7.91
C GLY A 27 -12.94 11.41 -8.72
N VAL A 28 -12.21 12.46 -8.33
CA VAL A 28 -10.93 12.86 -8.95
C VAL A 28 -9.87 11.77 -8.77
N LEU A 29 -9.73 11.23 -7.56
CA LEU A 29 -8.81 10.11 -7.28
C LEU A 29 -9.14 8.88 -8.12
N THR A 30 -10.42 8.50 -8.19
CA THR A 30 -10.86 7.35 -8.98
C THR A 30 -10.59 7.55 -10.47
N ALA A 31 -10.79 8.77 -10.99
CA ALA A 31 -10.45 9.11 -12.38
C ALA A 31 -8.93 9.00 -12.64
N PHE A 32 -8.11 9.50 -11.72
CA PHE A 32 -6.65 9.35 -11.79
C PHE A 32 -6.23 7.87 -11.80
N LEU A 33 -6.72 7.06 -10.86
CA LEU A 33 -6.39 5.64 -10.78
C LEU A 33 -6.88 4.86 -12.01
N LYS A 34 -8.01 5.23 -12.62
CA LYS A 34 -8.44 4.62 -13.89
C LYS A 34 -7.44 4.89 -15.03
N LYS A 35 -6.78 6.04 -15.02
CA LYS A 35 -5.78 6.43 -16.02
C LYS A 35 -4.39 5.84 -15.72
N GLY A 36 -4.03 5.74 -14.43
CA GLY A 36 -2.67 5.40 -13.99
C GLY A 36 -1.74 6.62 -13.99
N ASP A 37 -0.49 6.42 -13.55
CA ASP A 37 0.55 7.47 -13.48
C ASP A 37 1.37 7.60 -14.79
N GLY A 38 0.99 6.86 -15.84
CA GLY A 38 1.70 6.79 -17.12
C GLY A 38 2.76 5.68 -17.19
N VAL A 39 3.12 5.09 -16.05
CA VAL A 39 4.04 3.94 -15.96
C VAL A 39 3.32 2.71 -15.42
N ARG A 40 2.57 2.89 -14.33
CA ARG A 40 1.81 1.87 -13.61
C ARG A 40 0.32 2.03 -13.87
N GLN A 41 -0.37 0.89 -13.91
CA GLN A 41 -1.83 0.87 -13.93
C GLN A 41 -2.35 1.24 -12.54
N GLY A 42 -3.48 1.94 -12.41
CA GLY A 42 -3.95 2.31 -11.07
C GLY A 42 -4.33 1.15 -10.17
N LYS A 43 -4.63 -0.04 -10.72
CA LYS A 43 -4.75 -1.26 -9.91
C LYS A 43 -3.45 -1.61 -9.19
N GLU A 44 -2.30 -1.42 -9.85
CA GLU A 44 -0.98 -1.64 -9.26
C GLU A 44 -0.71 -0.62 -8.17
N LEU A 45 -1.01 0.66 -8.43
CA LEU A 45 -0.91 1.72 -7.43
C LEU A 45 -1.75 1.42 -6.18
N MET A 46 -3.01 1.03 -6.36
CA MET A 46 -3.89 0.67 -5.26
C MET A 46 -3.37 -0.53 -4.45
N LEU A 47 -2.92 -1.59 -5.13
CA LEU A 47 -2.39 -2.79 -4.48
C LEU A 47 -1.08 -2.50 -3.75
N GLU A 48 -0.22 -1.65 -4.31
CA GLU A 48 1.03 -1.23 -3.67
C GLU A 48 0.76 -0.48 -2.37
N SER A 49 -0.16 0.51 -2.38
CA SER A 49 -0.57 1.22 -1.16
C SER A 49 -1.23 0.30 -0.13
N ALA A 50 -2.12 -0.60 -0.56
CA ALA A 50 -2.75 -1.54 0.35
C ALA A 50 -1.73 -2.49 1.01
N ARG A 51 -0.76 -2.99 0.24
CA ARG A 51 0.31 -3.87 0.77
C ARG A 51 1.24 -3.13 1.72
N ALA A 52 1.63 -1.91 1.35
CA ALA A 52 2.53 -1.09 2.17
C ALA A 52 1.96 -0.87 3.58
N PHE A 53 0.63 -0.74 3.71
CA PHE A 53 -0.01 -0.52 5.00
C PHE A 53 -0.48 -1.80 5.72
N TRP A 54 -1.15 -2.72 5.01
CA TRP A 54 -1.89 -3.81 5.66
C TRP A 54 -1.17 -5.16 5.67
N MET A 55 -0.13 -5.35 4.86
CA MET A 55 0.45 -6.69 4.65
C MET A 55 1.09 -7.25 5.92
N VAL A 56 1.76 -6.41 6.72
CA VAL A 56 2.36 -6.83 8.01
C VAL A 56 1.26 -7.28 8.98
N ALA A 57 0.20 -6.48 9.13
CA ALA A 57 -0.91 -6.79 10.03
C ALA A 57 -1.62 -8.10 9.61
N ALA A 58 -1.82 -8.30 8.30
CA ALA A 58 -2.40 -9.53 7.78
C ALA A 58 -1.54 -10.75 8.11
N HIS A 59 -0.22 -10.70 7.84
CA HIS A 59 0.67 -11.82 8.16
C HIS A 59 0.82 -12.07 9.66
N GLN A 60 0.79 -11.01 10.48
CA GLN A 60 0.82 -11.13 11.93
C GLN A 60 -0.43 -11.82 12.47
N ALA A 61 -1.62 -11.48 11.95
CA ALA A 61 -2.88 -12.09 12.37
C ALA A 61 -2.96 -13.59 12.04
N GLU A 62 -2.41 -13.99 10.89
CA GLU A 62 -2.40 -15.40 10.46
C GLU A 62 -1.27 -16.23 11.08
N GLY A 63 -0.25 -15.60 11.67
CA GLY A 63 0.88 -16.30 12.29
C GLY A 63 1.74 -17.12 11.31
N LEU A 64 1.71 -16.78 10.02
CA LEU A 64 2.33 -17.57 8.95
C LEU A 64 3.84 -17.34 8.81
N LEU A 65 4.35 -16.22 9.34
CA LEU A 65 5.75 -15.83 9.23
C LEU A 65 6.44 -15.95 10.58
N SER A 66 7.73 -16.29 10.56
CA SER A 66 8.59 -16.14 11.73
C SER A 66 8.72 -14.66 12.12
N GLN A 67 9.17 -14.40 13.35
CA GLN A 67 9.37 -13.02 13.83
C GLN A 67 10.38 -12.25 12.98
N GLU A 68 11.44 -12.91 12.50
CA GLU A 68 12.43 -12.27 11.63
C GLU A 68 11.83 -11.93 10.25
N GLU A 69 11.07 -12.85 9.64
CA GLU A 69 10.39 -12.59 8.38
C GLU A 69 9.37 -11.46 8.51
N LEU A 70 8.61 -11.42 9.61
CA LEU A 70 7.65 -10.36 9.90
C LEU A 70 8.36 -9.01 10.10
N HIS A 71 9.52 -9.00 10.76
CA HIS A 71 10.33 -7.80 10.94
C HIS A 71 10.86 -7.26 9.59
N GLN A 72 11.41 -8.12 8.74
CA GLN A 72 11.88 -7.73 7.40
C GLN A 72 10.73 -7.25 6.50
N LEU A 73 9.56 -7.89 6.60
CA LEU A 73 8.34 -7.44 5.94
C LEU A 73 7.95 -6.04 6.42
N GLY A 74 8.00 -5.80 7.74
CA GLY A 74 7.78 -4.51 8.36
C GLY A 74 8.68 -3.41 7.79
N LEU A 75 9.99 -3.64 7.76
CA LEU A 75 10.95 -2.70 7.19
C LEU A 75 10.65 -2.39 5.71
N SER A 76 10.26 -3.40 4.94
CA SER A 76 9.93 -3.24 3.52
C SER A 76 8.65 -2.41 3.32
N CYS A 77 7.64 -2.63 4.15
CA CYS A 77 6.39 -1.87 4.18
C CYS A 77 6.61 -0.41 4.58
N CYS A 78 7.40 -0.15 5.63
CA CYS A 78 7.74 1.22 6.04
C CYS A 78 8.45 1.98 4.92
N ARG A 79 9.46 1.37 4.28
CA ARG A 79 10.15 2.00 3.12
C ARG A 79 9.23 2.28 1.93
N ALA A 80 8.18 1.49 1.74
CA ALA A 80 7.20 1.75 0.69
C ALA A 80 6.32 2.96 1.04
N LEU A 81 5.85 3.04 2.30
CA LEU A 81 5.09 4.19 2.80
C LEU A 81 5.91 5.49 2.78
N GLU A 82 7.17 5.42 3.20
CA GLU A 82 8.10 6.55 3.17
C GLU A 82 8.28 7.06 1.74
N ARG A 83 8.50 6.18 0.76
CA ARG A 83 8.57 6.58 -0.66
C ARG A 83 7.28 7.23 -1.17
N GLN A 84 6.12 6.76 -0.72
CA GLN A 84 4.84 7.41 -1.07
C GLN A 84 4.72 8.80 -0.44
N ALA A 85 5.17 8.96 0.80
CA ALA A 85 5.22 10.26 1.46
C ALA A 85 6.20 11.22 0.77
N ASP A 86 7.39 10.73 0.39
CA ASP A 86 8.39 11.51 -0.34
C ASP A 86 7.87 12.00 -1.68
N TYR A 87 7.17 11.14 -2.43
CA TYR A 87 6.53 11.55 -3.68
C TYR A 87 5.55 12.71 -3.50
N ILE A 88 4.71 12.68 -2.46
CA ILE A 88 3.78 13.76 -2.13
C ILE A 88 4.56 15.04 -1.81
N ARG A 89 5.64 14.91 -1.01
CA ARG A 89 6.50 16.05 -0.67
C ARG A 89 7.14 16.66 -1.89
N GLU A 90 7.69 15.86 -2.80
CA GLU A 90 8.31 16.33 -4.04
C GLU A 90 7.30 17.06 -4.92
N CYS A 91 6.11 16.49 -5.10
CA CYS A 91 5.05 17.08 -5.92
C CYS A 91 4.58 18.44 -5.40
N LEU A 92 4.64 18.65 -4.08
CA LEU A 92 4.14 19.85 -3.41
C LEU A 92 5.25 20.74 -2.82
N GLN A 93 6.52 20.38 -3.04
CA GLN A 93 7.70 21.02 -2.44
C GLN A 93 7.59 21.17 -0.91
N LEU A 94 7.05 20.14 -0.24
CA LEU A 94 6.87 20.13 1.21
C LEU A 94 8.18 19.81 1.93
N PRO A 95 8.39 20.35 3.14
CA PRO A 95 9.58 20.06 3.93
C PRO A 95 9.62 18.58 4.35
N ILE A 96 10.84 18.06 4.52
CA ILE A 96 11.07 16.80 5.21
C ILE A 96 10.73 17.02 6.69
N PRO A 97 9.91 16.16 7.33
CA PRO A 97 9.65 16.27 8.76
C PRO A 97 10.98 16.15 9.51
N SER A 98 11.38 17.22 10.20
CA SER A 98 12.45 17.12 11.17
C SER A 98 11.93 16.40 12.41
N ALA A 99 12.80 15.73 13.16
CA ALA A 99 12.44 15.08 14.43
C ALA A 99 11.76 16.06 15.43
N GLU A 100 11.97 17.37 15.26
CA GLU A 100 11.42 18.44 16.08
C GLU A 100 10.03 18.93 15.65
N SER A 101 9.59 18.61 14.42
CA SER A 101 8.31 19.10 13.85
C SER A 101 7.07 18.32 14.31
N SER A 102 7.23 17.33 15.21
CA SER A 102 6.11 16.48 15.67
C SER A 102 5.24 17.13 16.76
N THR A 103 5.53 18.37 17.16
CA THR A 103 4.71 19.11 18.12
C THR A 103 3.64 19.89 17.37
N ILE A 104 2.57 19.22 16.93
CA ILE A 104 1.36 19.93 16.54
C ILE A 104 0.59 20.19 17.84
N GLU A 105 0.60 21.45 18.29
CA GLU A 105 -0.31 21.93 19.32
C GLU A 105 -1.74 21.78 18.82
N TYR A 106 -2.51 20.91 19.47
CA TYR A 106 -3.96 20.92 19.34
C TYR A 106 -4.47 22.23 19.96
N THR A 107 -5.04 23.12 19.14
CA THR A 107 -5.89 24.23 19.59
C THR A 107 -7.35 23.89 19.36
#